data_AF-A0A6A6MMI3-F1
#
_entry.id   AF-A0A6A6MMI3-F1
#
_cell.length_a   1.000
_cell.length_b   1.000
_cell.length_c   1.000
_cell.angle_alpha   90.00
_cell.angle_beta   90.00
_cell.angle_gamma   90.00
#
_symmetry.space_group_name_H-M   'P 1'
#
loop_
_entity.id
_entity.type
_entity.pdbx_description
1 polymer ?
#
loop_
_entity_poly.entity_id
_entity_poly.type
_entity_poly.pdbx_seq_one_letter_code
_entity_poly.pdbx_strand_id
1 'polypeptide(L)'
;MDGEKLNYKGDDALKEIEKLTEKAGKFQESILKEILMQNGQTEYLSKIANGEGNSLIAGHPITEMLCSSGTSAREPKLVPSIAEDLDRRTFIYNLIMPIMNQFVTSPYIL
;
A
#
# COMPACT_ATOMS: atom_id res chain seq x y z
N MET A 1 -3.95 -8.41 3.08
CA MET A 1 -3.03 -9.31 2.37
C MET A 1 -2.79 -10.47 3.32
N ASP A 2 -2.68 -11.70 2.81
CA ASP A 2 -2.67 -12.91 3.65
C ASP A 2 -1.34 -13.10 4.43
N GLY A 3 -0.62 -12.02 4.71
CA GLY A 3 0.75 -12.03 5.27
C GLY A 3 1.82 -12.55 4.29
N GLU A 4 1.41 -13.05 3.12
CA GLU A 4 2.34 -13.51 2.08
C GLU A 4 2.95 -12.31 1.33
N LYS A 5 4.27 -12.34 1.16
CA LYS A 5 4.96 -11.38 0.28
C LYS A 5 4.43 -11.54 -1.14
N LEU A 6 3.97 -10.44 -1.74
CA LEU A 6 3.55 -10.41 -3.14
C LEU A 6 4.69 -10.95 -4.02
N ASN A 7 4.41 -11.76 -5.03
CA ASN A 7 5.48 -12.21 -5.93
C ASN A 7 5.81 -11.08 -6.93
N TYR A 8 7.05 -10.61 -6.89
CA TYR A 8 7.42 -9.30 -7.43
C TYR A 8 8.14 -9.33 -8.79
N LYS A 9 8.11 -10.43 -9.56
CA LYS A 9 8.95 -10.52 -10.77
C LYS A 9 8.25 -11.19 -11.94
N GLY A 10 8.43 -10.60 -13.13
CA GLY A 10 8.04 -11.20 -14.41
C GLY A 10 6.57 -11.59 -14.47
N ASP A 11 6.31 -12.78 -15.00
CA ASP A 11 4.94 -13.30 -15.20
C ASP A 11 4.17 -13.51 -13.90
N ASP A 12 4.84 -13.71 -12.77
CA ASP A 12 4.16 -13.91 -11.50
C ASP A 12 3.56 -12.60 -10.97
N ALA A 13 4.21 -11.46 -11.22
CA ALA A 13 3.63 -10.16 -10.91
C ALA A 13 2.36 -9.89 -11.75
N LEU A 14 2.37 -10.33 -13.02
CA LEU A 14 1.22 -10.22 -13.93
C LEU A 14 0.04 -11.12 -13.48
N LYS A 15 0.32 -12.34 -13.04
CA LYS A 15 -0.72 -13.23 -12.47
C LYS A 15 -1.31 -12.64 -11.19
N GLU A 16 -0.49 -12.03 -10.35
CA GLU A 16 -0.96 -11.44 -9.10
C GLU A 16 -1.86 -10.22 -9.36
N ILE A 17 -1.48 -9.32 -10.28
CA ILE A 17 -2.37 -8.18 -10.62
C ILE A 17 -3.70 -8.67 -11.21
N GLU A 18 -3.70 -9.71 -12.05
CA GLU A 18 -4.93 -10.30 -12.61
C GLU A 18 -5.84 -10.87 -11.50
N LYS A 19 -5.26 -11.64 -10.58
CA LYS A 19 -5.98 -12.18 -9.41
C LYS A 19 -6.57 -11.06 -8.54
N LEU A 20 -5.82 -9.98 -8.33
CA LEU A 20 -6.25 -8.82 -7.53
C LEU A 20 -7.40 -8.07 -8.21
N THR A 21 -7.34 -7.86 -9.53
CA THR A 21 -8.35 -7.12 -10.29
C THR A 21 -9.63 -7.93 -10.50
N GLU A 22 -9.53 -9.24 -10.76
CA GLU A 22 -10.69 -10.14 -10.92
C GLU A 22 -11.59 -10.15 -9.66
N LYS A 23 -10.98 -10.03 -8.48
CA LYS A 23 -11.67 -10.13 -7.16
C LYS A 23 -11.59 -8.84 -6.35
N ALA A 24 -11.51 -7.69 -7.03
CA ALA A 24 -11.26 -6.40 -6.39
C ALA A 24 -12.17 -6.13 -5.18
N GLY A 25 -13.48 -6.41 -5.26
CA GLY A 25 -14.41 -6.19 -4.15
C GLY A 25 -14.05 -7.00 -2.88
N LYS A 26 -13.73 -8.29 -3.03
CA LYS A 26 -13.33 -9.15 -1.91
C LYS A 26 -11.99 -8.73 -1.33
N PHE A 27 -11.05 -8.33 -2.18
CA PHE A 27 -9.75 -7.82 -1.73
C PHE A 27 -9.89 -6.50 -0.97
N GLN A 28 -10.70 -5.56 -1.46
CA GLN A 28 -10.97 -4.29 -0.78
C GLN A 28 -11.59 -4.53 0.60
N GLU A 29 -12.55 -5.45 0.72
CA GLU A 29 -13.14 -5.80 2.01
C GLU A 29 -12.11 -6.41 2.99
N SER A 30 -11.29 -7.35 2.50
CA SER A 30 -10.23 -8.00 3.30
C SER A 30 -9.20 -6.99 3.79
N ILE A 31 -8.72 -6.10 2.91
CA ILE A 31 -7.74 -5.07 3.25
C ILE A 31 -8.31 -4.07 4.26
N LEU A 32 -9.57 -3.66 4.10
CA LEU A 32 -10.21 -2.78 5.08
C LEU A 32 -10.29 -3.44 6.46
N LYS A 33 -10.68 -4.71 6.52
CA LYS A 33 -10.70 -5.49 7.77
C LYS A 33 -9.33 -5.53 8.42
N GLU A 34 -8.27 -5.80 7.66
CA GLU A 34 -6.89 -5.82 8.15
C GLU A 34 -6.46 -4.46 8.71
N ILE A 35 -6.69 -3.36 7.97
CA ILE A 35 -6.37 -2.00 8.42
C ILE A 35 -7.09 -1.69 9.73
N LEU A 36 -8.39 -2.02 9.84
CA LEU A 36 -9.16 -1.76 11.05
C LEU A 36 -8.72 -2.65 12.22
N MET A 37 -8.36 -3.91 11.98
CA MET A 37 -7.81 -4.79 13.00
C MET A 37 -6.47 -4.29 13.54
N GLN A 38 -5.58 -3.84 12.65
CA GLN A 38 -4.26 -3.32 13.04
C GLN A 38 -4.36 -1.97 13.75
N ASN A 39 -5.25 -1.08 13.30
CA ASN A 39 -5.30 0.31 13.77
C ASN A 39 -6.44 0.57 14.77
N GLY A 40 -7.27 -0.41 15.10
CA GLY A 40 -8.50 -0.22 15.86
C GLY A 40 -8.33 0.38 17.26
N GLN A 41 -7.11 0.35 17.80
CA GLN A 41 -6.75 0.95 19.10
C GLN A 41 -6.04 2.30 18.98
N THR A 42 -5.86 2.83 17.77
CA THR A 42 -5.25 4.16 17.56
C THR A 42 -6.18 5.26 18.03
N GLU A 43 -5.62 6.38 18.48
CA GLU A 43 -6.33 7.55 18.96
C GLU A 43 -7.27 8.15 17.90
N TYR A 44 -6.87 8.16 16.62
CA TYR A 44 -7.73 8.68 15.56
C TYR A 44 -8.99 7.83 15.38
N LEU A 45 -8.84 6.49 15.31
CA LEU A 45 -9.99 5.60 15.17
C LEU A 45 -10.78 5.50 16.47
N SER A 46 -10.12 5.50 17.62
CA SER A 46 -10.77 5.49 18.92
C SER A 46 -11.53 6.78 19.16
N LYS A 47 -11.07 7.96 18.74
CA LYS A 47 -11.84 9.22 18.81
C LYS A 47 -13.09 9.21 17.94
N ILE A 48 -13.03 8.59 16.77
CA ILE A 48 -14.21 8.42 15.90
C ILE A 48 -15.21 7.42 16.53
N ALA A 49 -14.71 6.40 17.24
CA ALA A 49 -15.53 5.33 17.78
C ALA A 49 -16.04 5.56 19.23
N ASN A 50 -15.18 5.99 20.17
CA ASN A 50 -15.35 5.90 21.63
C ASN A 50 -14.66 6.96 22.50
N GLY A 51 -13.70 7.77 22.00
CA GLY A 51 -13.15 8.94 22.71
C GLY A 51 -11.90 8.78 23.61
N GLU A 52 -11.15 7.67 23.62
CA GLU A 52 -9.96 7.50 24.49
C GLU A 52 -8.78 6.72 23.83
N GLY A 53 -7.51 7.06 24.17
CA GLY A 53 -6.32 6.17 24.10
C GLY A 53 -5.37 6.22 22.87
N ASN A 54 -4.10 5.81 23.06
CA ASN A 54 -2.83 6.18 22.36
C ASN A 54 -2.52 5.63 20.93
N SER A 55 -1.44 6.20 20.33
CA SER A 55 -0.96 6.19 18.92
C SER A 55 -1.89 6.91 17.97
N LEU A 56 -1.45 8.04 17.41
CA LEU A 56 -2.36 8.98 16.77
C LEU A 56 -3.09 8.37 15.56
N ILE A 57 -2.41 7.65 14.66
CA ILE A 57 -2.99 7.28 13.34
C ILE A 57 -2.72 5.81 12.94
N ALA A 58 -1.61 5.20 13.39
CA ALA A 58 -1.23 3.84 12.99
C ALA A 58 -0.90 2.94 14.20
N GLY A 59 -1.29 1.67 14.13
CA GLY A 59 -0.95 0.62 15.11
C GLY A 59 0.50 0.14 15.01
N HIS A 60 1.22 0.57 13.98
CA HIS A 60 2.64 0.29 13.75
C HIS A 60 3.48 1.58 13.83
N PRO A 61 4.79 1.47 14.15
CA PRO A 61 5.69 2.63 14.15
C PRO A 61 5.76 3.30 12.77
N ILE A 62 5.67 4.63 12.77
CA ILE A 62 5.94 5.45 11.58
C ILE A 62 7.44 5.39 11.30
N THR A 63 7.81 4.93 10.10
CA THR A 63 9.22 4.79 9.69
C THR A 63 9.68 5.92 8.78
N GLU A 64 8.76 6.59 8.09
CA GLU A 64 9.05 7.66 7.14
C GLU A 64 7.92 8.70 7.12
N MET A 65 8.27 9.97 6.89
CA MET A 65 7.31 11.04 6.58
C MET A 65 7.49 11.45 5.11
N LEU A 66 6.52 11.11 4.27
CA LEU A 66 6.55 11.42 2.83
C LEU A 66 6.05 12.84 2.59
N CYS A 67 6.80 13.63 1.83
CA CYS A 67 6.36 14.96 1.40
C CYS A 67 5.49 14.84 0.14
N SER A 68 4.21 15.18 0.27
CA SER A 68 3.34 15.37 -0.89
C SER A 68 3.75 16.65 -1.65
N SER A 69 3.52 16.67 -2.96
CA SER A 69 3.63 17.90 -3.77
C SER A 69 2.56 18.94 -3.41
N GLY A 70 1.49 18.54 -2.72
CA GLY A 70 0.45 19.45 -2.24
C GLY A 70 0.81 20.12 -0.91
N THR A 71 0.23 21.29 -0.66
CA THR A 71 0.45 22.08 0.57
C THR A 71 -0.82 22.23 1.42
N SER A 72 -0.66 22.35 2.73
CA SER A 72 -1.69 22.80 3.67
C SER A 72 -1.18 24.06 4.36
N ALA A 73 -1.94 25.17 4.29
CA ALA A 73 -1.51 26.46 4.86
C ALA A 73 -0.13 26.94 4.37
N ARG A 74 0.22 26.65 3.10
CA ARG A 74 1.53 26.90 2.46
C ARG A 74 2.69 26.02 2.93
N GLU A 75 2.45 25.07 3.83
CA GLU A 75 3.45 24.09 4.25
C GLU A 75 3.28 22.75 3.53
N PRO A 76 4.37 21.99 3.30
CA PRO A 76 4.30 20.65 2.71
C PRO A 76 3.36 19.73 3.50
N LYS A 77 2.49 19.00 2.81
CA LYS A 77 1.70 17.96 3.46
C LYS A 77 2.58 16.74 3.72
N LEU A 78 2.82 16.44 4.99
CA LEU A 78 3.52 15.23 5.42
C LEU A 78 2.54 14.07 5.54
N VAL A 79 2.89 12.93 4.95
CA VAL A 79 2.11 11.69 4.99
C VAL A 79 2.93 10.64 5.74
N PRO A 80 2.46 10.15 6.89
CA PRO A 80 3.18 9.11 7.62
C PRO A 80 3.13 7.79 6.85
N SER A 81 4.21 7.03 6.91
CA SER A 81 4.33 5.71 6.28
C SER A 81 4.98 4.71 7.23
N ILE A 82 4.53 3.46 7.15
CA ILE A 82 5.04 2.32 7.92
C ILE A 82 5.93 1.43 7.05
N ALA A 83 6.72 0.56 7.65
CA ALA A 83 7.64 -0.32 6.92
C ALA A 83 6.94 -1.15 5.82
N GLU A 84 5.71 -1.62 6.07
CA GLU A 84 4.93 -2.41 5.12
C GLU A 84 4.59 -1.64 3.83
N ASP A 85 4.44 -0.32 3.90
CA ASP A 85 4.13 0.50 2.71
C ASP A 85 5.26 0.47 1.68
N LEU A 86 6.51 0.28 2.12
CA LEU A 86 7.65 0.15 1.23
C LEU A 86 7.54 -1.12 0.38
N ASP A 87 7.10 -2.23 0.97
CA ASP A 87 6.89 -3.50 0.27
C ASP A 87 5.72 -3.37 -0.74
N ARG A 88 4.63 -2.71 -0.32
CA ARG A 88 3.47 -2.43 -1.19
C ARG A 88 3.85 -1.54 -2.38
N ARG A 89 4.69 -0.53 -2.16
CA ARG A 89 5.19 0.37 -3.21
C ARG A 89 6.14 -0.35 -4.17
N THR A 90 7.02 -1.21 -3.63
CA THR A 90 7.93 -2.05 -4.41
C THR A 90 7.16 -2.95 -5.39
N PHE A 91 6.03 -3.53 -4.98
CA PHE A 91 5.18 -4.31 -5.88
C PHE A 91 4.72 -3.53 -7.11
N ILE A 92 4.20 -2.32 -6.90
CA ILE A 92 3.72 -1.47 -8.01
C ILE A 92 4.85 -1.13 -8.97
N TYR A 93 6.04 -0.80 -8.47
CA TYR A 93 7.19 -0.53 -9.34
C TYR A 93 7.62 -1.75 -10.16
N ASN A 94 7.56 -2.94 -9.57
CA ASN A 94 7.94 -4.17 -10.25
C ASN A 94 6.94 -4.63 -11.31
N LEU A 95 5.73 -4.07 -11.36
CA LEU A 95 4.77 -4.32 -12.44
C LEU A 95 5.13 -3.59 -13.75
N ILE A 96 5.95 -2.53 -13.69
CA ILE A 96 6.24 -1.68 -14.85
C ILE A 96 6.88 -2.50 -15.98
N MET A 97 7.98 -3.21 -15.71
CA MET A 97 8.71 -3.94 -16.75
C MET A 97 7.90 -5.10 -17.35
N PRO A 98 7.26 -5.98 -16.56
CA PRO A 98 6.40 -7.03 -17.11
C PRO A 98 5.27 -6.50 -17.99
N ILE A 99 4.63 -5.38 -17.61
CA ILE A 99 3.57 -4.76 -18.41
C ILE A 99 4.14 -4.19 -19.71
N MET A 100 5.25 -3.43 -19.64
CA MET A 100 5.88 -2.84 -20.83
C MET A 100 6.26 -3.91 -21.86
N ASN A 101 6.77 -5.06 -21.41
CA ASN A 101 7.15 -6.17 -22.28
C ASN A 101 5.96 -6.80 -23.04
N GLN A 102 4.72 -6.60 -22.61
CA GLN A 102 3.54 -7.07 -23.36
C GLN A 102 3.29 -6.26 -24.64
N PHE A 103 3.72 -4.99 -24.66
CA PHE A 103 3.41 -4.04 -25.74
C PHE A 103 4.64 -3.59 -26.50
N VAL A 104 5.82 -3.68 -25.88
CA VAL A 104 7.09 -3.32 -26.48
C VAL A 104 7.90 -4.59 -26.69
N THR A 105 7.88 -5.12 -27.92
CA THR A 105 8.91 -6.06 -28.37
C THR A 105 10.25 -5.33 -28.37
N SER A 106 11.12 -5.61 -27.41
CA SER A 106 12.48 -5.07 -27.39
C SER A 106 13.44 -5.99 -28.14
N PRO A 107 14.01 -5.56 -29.29
CA PRO A 107 15.15 -6.25 -29.89
C PRO A 107 16.49 -5.96 -29.16
N TYR A 108 16.50 -5.18 -28.07
CA TYR A 108 17.75 -4.69 -27.44
C TYR A 108 17.83 -4.81 -25.92
N ILE A 109 17.13 -5.76 -25.30
CA ILE A 109 17.36 -6.10 -23.89
C ILE A 109 17.83 -7.56 -23.83
N LEU A 110 19.16 -7.74 -23.82
CA LEU A 110 19.90 -8.93 -23.41
C LEU A 110 20.84 -8.54 -22.26
#